data_AF-A0A6L8M393-F1
#
_entry.id   AF-A0A6L8M393-F1
#
_cell.length_a   1.000
_cell.length_b   1.000
_cell.length_c   1.000
_cell.angle_alpha   90.00
_cell.angle_beta   90.00
_cell.angle_gamma   90.00
#
_symmetry.space_group_name_H-M   'P 1'
#
loop_
_entity.id
_entity.type
_entity.pdbx_description
1 polymer ?
#
loop_
_entity_poly.entity_id
_entity_poly.type
_entity_poly.pdbx_seq_one_letter_code
_entity_poly.pdbx_strand_id
1 'polypeptide(L)'
;MWLIEFVDGHLNGICLPFDDSFSLTGNKDAQAKDLLSVPEYFPSNTELNFEVKDKKVQVSGLSRGKKIKQLKENRIYRFRGLGFFVYQEGSRRPNLRRYRFRQYKPLIAFSLVINIAAAFALYLGFINYQHSQVAKYIDVIESGYIKDGELIVFDKSAVASLPEFLQKNIRLVESNDYFRTSRLDIDLVSEYSGKSIAGRLVSKADRDEIVINTYERDNHIMALFGDYGLSFSKQDDYWLVSDRAKASQILKSAGLSSVIAQLKSRRDETQIITSSEFPYSIFYSTKSGGYIYDQQGRYWEGSTVPRLGVIQSITRDKVVFKDGQQTRVYLIQP
;
A
#
# COMPACT_ATOMS: atom_id res chain seq x y z
N MET A 1 -76.30 -5.14 36.44
CA MET A 1 -75.43 -6.10 37.12
C MET A 1 -74.00 -5.96 36.62
N TRP A 2 -73.02 -5.92 37.54
CA TRP A 2 -71.60 -5.99 37.21
C TRP A 2 -71.11 -7.43 37.33
N LEU A 3 -70.11 -7.79 36.53
CA LEU A 3 -69.46 -9.08 36.60
C LEU A 3 -67.96 -8.91 36.81
N ILE A 4 -67.38 -9.75 37.66
CA ILE A 4 -65.94 -9.94 37.77
C ILE A 4 -65.59 -11.29 37.16
N GLU A 5 -64.57 -11.32 36.29
CA GLU A 5 -64.06 -12.55 35.69
C GLU A 5 -62.55 -12.68 35.95
N PHE A 6 -62.14 -13.87 36.36
CA PHE A 6 -60.74 -14.20 36.62
C PHE A 6 -60.10 -14.80 35.37
N VAL A 7 -58.87 -14.39 35.08
CA VAL A 7 -58.18 -14.66 33.80
C VAL A 7 -56.91 -15.48 33.94
N ASP A 8 -56.48 -15.76 35.18
CA ASP A 8 -55.27 -16.53 35.48
C ASP A 8 -55.51 -17.44 36.69
N GLY A 9 -54.78 -18.56 36.74
CA GLY A 9 -54.74 -19.46 37.90
C GLY A 9 -55.91 -20.44 38.01
N HIS A 10 -56.16 -20.96 39.22
CA HIS A 10 -57.20 -21.95 39.53
C HIS A 10 -58.62 -21.42 39.37
N LEU A 11 -58.79 -20.09 39.41
CA LEU A 11 -60.08 -19.43 39.24
C LEU A 11 -60.33 -18.99 37.79
N ASN A 12 -59.42 -19.31 36.86
CA ASN A 12 -59.53 -18.89 35.48
C ASN A 12 -60.87 -19.31 34.85
N GLY A 13 -61.58 -18.35 34.27
CA GLY A 13 -62.89 -18.54 33.64
C GLY A 13 -64.07 -18.48 34.61
N ILE A 14 -63.84 -18.39 35.93
CA ILE A 14 -64.90 -18.15 36.89
C ILE A 14 -65.37 -16.72 36.77
N CYS A 15 -66.69 -16.55 36.69
CA CYS A 15 -67.35 -15.26 36.59
C CYS A 15 -68.38 -15.14 37.71
N LEU A 16 -68.31 -14.03 38.46
CA LEU A 16 -69.19 -13.78 39.60
C LEU A 16 -69.97 -12.47 39.37
N PRO A 17 -71.30 -12.51 39.48
CA PRO A 17 -72.11 -11.30 39.45
C PRO A 17 -72.06 -10.58 40.80
N PHE A 18 -72.13 -9.25 40.77
CA PHE A 18 -72.33 -8.41 41.95
C PHE A 18 -73.08 -7.12 41.58
N ASP A 19 -73.90 -6.63 42.50
CA ASP A 19 -74.73 -5.44 42.29
C ASP A 19 -74.18 -4.21 43.02
N ASP A 20 -74.02 -4.27 44.35
CA ASP A 20 -73.59 -3.11 45.15
C ASP A 20 -72.14 -3.23 45.62
N SER A 21 -71.80 -4.33 46.29
CA SER A 21 -70.46 -4.61 46.81
C SER A 21 -70.09 -6.08 46.67
N PHE A 22 -68.79 -6.34 46.59
CA PHE A 22 -68.21 -7.68 46.55
C PHE A 22 -66.84 -7.67 47.21
N SER A 23 -66.52 -8.67 48.02
CA SER A 23 -65.26 -8.73 48.76
C SER A 23 -64.47 -10.00 48.46
N LEU A 24 -63.17 -9.86 48.18
CA LEU A 24 -62.23 -10.98 48.09
C LEU A 24 -61.31 -10.98 49.30
N THR A 25 -61.22 -12.09 50.02
CA THR A 25 -60.35 -12.21 51.21
C THR A 25 -59.47 -13.45 51.14
N GLY A 26 -58.29 -13.41 51.78
CA GLY A 26 -57.47 -14.60 52.01
C GLY A 26 -57.88 -15.41 53.24
N ASN A 27 -58.83 -14.93 54.04
CA ASN A 27 -59.23 -15.60 55.28
C ASN A 27 -60.19 -16.77 54.99
N LYS A 28 -59.78 -17.98 55.41
CA LYS A 28 -60.57 -19.22 55.24
C LYS A 28 -61.84 -19.24 56.07
N ASP A 29 -61.83 -18.54 57.21
CA ASP A 29 -62.91 -18.59 58.21
C ASP A 29 -63.90 -17.42 58.06
N ALA A 30 -63.75 -16.60 57.02
CA ALA A 30 -64.62 -15.45 56.79
C ALA A 30 -66.00 -15.90 56.28
N GLN A 31 -67.04 -15.68 57.09
CA GLN A 31 -68.44 -15.86 56.70
C GLN A 31 -69.12 -14.49 56.65
N ALA A 32 -69.11 -13.87 55.48
CA ALA A 32 -69.85 -12.64 55.20
C ALA A 32 -70.68 -12.81 53.92
N LYS A 33 -71.76 -12.04 53.81
CA LYS A 33 -72.56 -11.95 52.58
C LYS A 33 -71.72 -11.27 51.49
N ASP A 34 -71.81 -11.75 50.25
CA ASP A 34 -71.12 -11.19 49.07
C ASP A 34 -69.57 -11.20 49.17
N LEU A 35 -69.03 -12.22 49.85
CA LEU A 35 -67.61 -12.43 50.06
C LEU A 35 -67.15 -13.78 49.47
N LEU A 36 -66.02 -13.77 48.76
CA LEU A 36 -65.32 -14.96 48.27
C LEU A 36 -63.95 -15.08 48.94
N SER A 37 -63.71 -16.22 49.57
CA SER A 37 -62.41 -16.57 50.14
C SER A 37 -61.50 -17.20 49.07
N VAL A 38 -60.30 -16.65 48.92
CA VAL A 38 -59.25 -17.06 47.96
C VAL A 38 -57.89 -17.18 48.67
N PRO A 39 -57.76 -18.11 49.62
CA PRO A 39 -56.57 -18.28 50.45
C PRO A 39 -55.31 -18.72 49.65
N GLU A 40 -55.49 -19.27 48.44
CA GLU A 40 -54.38 -19.67 47.56
C GLU A 40 -53.63 -18.46 46.98
N TYR A 41 -54.29 -17.31 46.90
CA TYR A 41 -53.73 -16.08 46.31
C TYR A 41 -53.41 -15.03 47.38
N PHE A 42 -54.24 -14.92 48.41
CA PHE A 42 -54.16 -13.85 49.40
C PHE A 42 -53.82 -14.42 50.78
N PRO A 43 -52.89 -13.78 51.53
CA PRO A 43 -52.73 -14.09 52.94
C PRO A 43 -53.94 -13.60 53.74
N SER A 44 -54.21 -14.20 54.89
CA SER A 44 -55.44 -14.02 55.67
C SER A 44 -55.78 -12.58 56.08
N ASN A 45 -54.80 -11.68 56.06
CA ASN A 45 -54.94 -10.26 56.40
C ASN A 45 -55.24 -9.35 55.19
N THR A 46 -55.39 -9.93 54.00
CA THR A 46 -55.55 -9.17 52.75
C THR A 46 -56.98 -9.29 52.25
N GLU A 47 -57.58 -8.13 52.01
CA GLU A 47 -58.95 -8.00 51.54
C GLU A 47 -59.01 -7.00 50.39
N LEU A 48 -59.76 -7.33 49.34
CA LEU A 48 -60.10 -6.44 48.23
C LEU A 48 -61.61 -6.23 48.22
N ASN A 49 -62.04 -5.01 48.55
CA ASN A 49 -63.46 -4.66 48.54
C ASN A 49 -63.77 -3.88 47.27
N PHE A 50 -64.66 -4.42 46.47
CA PHE A 50 -65.22 -3.86 45.26
C PHE A 50 -66.55 -3.21 45.61
N GLU A 51 -66.76 -1.98 45.15
CA GLU A 51 -67.96 -1.20 45.42
C GLU A 51 -68.38 -0.47 44.14
N VAL A 52 -69.67 -0.48 43.84
CA VAL A 52 -70.23 0.24 42.69
C VAL A 52 -70.66 1.64 43.14
N LYS A 53 -69.91 2.66 42.73
CA LYS A 53 -70.22 4.08 42.95
C LYS A 53 -70.27 4.83 41.63
N ASP A 54 -71.30 5.64 41.42
CA ASP A 54 -71.48 6.45 40.20
C ASP A 54 -71.37 5.64 38.89
N LYS A 55 -72.02 4.46 38.85
CA LYS A 55 -71.94 3.50 37.73
C LYS A 55 -70.52 3.05 37.38
N LYS A 56 -69.60 3.08 38.34
CA LYS A 56 -68.20 2.65 38.17
C LYS A 56 -67.79 1.76 39.32
N VAL A 57 -67.00 0.73 39.03
CA VAL A 57 -66.44 -0.15 40.07
C VAL A 57 -65.21 0.51 40.68
N GLN A 58 -65.22 0.71 41.98
CA GLN A 58 -64.09 1.14 42.77
C GLN A 58 -63.58 -0.05 43.58
N VAL A 59 -62.25 -0.17 43.73
CA VAL A 59 -61.64 -1.21 44.56
C VAL A 59 -60.74 -0.58 45.60
N SER A 60 -60.89 -1.04 46.84
CA SER A 60 -59.98 -0.75 47.96
C SER A 60 -59.06 -1.94 48.22
N GLY A 61 -57.85 -1.70 48.72
CA GLY A 61 -56.85 -2.76 48.97
C GLY A 61 -55.96 -3.12 47.76
N LEU A 62 -56.32 -2.72 46.53
CA LEU A 62 -55.54 -3.02 45.32
C LEU A 62 -54.20 -2.25 45.23
N SER A 63 -54.07 -1.12 45.94
CA SER A 63 -52.91 -0.24 45.89
C SER A 63 -52.26 -0.07 47.27
N ARG A 64 -50.95 0.21 47.30
CA ARG A 64 -50.21 0.46 48.55
C ARG A 64 -50.89 1.62 49.32
N GLY A 65 -51.21 1.39 50.60
CA GLY A 65 -51.84 2.38 51.48
C GLY A 65 -53.37 2.44 51.43
N LYS A 66 -54.06 1.35 51.03
CA LYS A 66 -55.54 1.25 50.98
C LYS A 66 -56.24 2.33 50.13
N LYS A 67 -55.51 3.00 49.21
CA LYS A 67 -56.12 4.02 48.34
C LYS A 67 -57.16 3.36 47.42
N ILE A 68 -58.32 4.00 47.34
CA ILE A 68 -59.42 3.61 46.46
C ILE A 68 -58.97 3.82 45.01
N LYS A 69 -59.16 2.80 44.18
CA LYS A 69 -58.81 2.83 42.76
C LYS A 69 -60.03 2.52 41.93
N GLN A 70 -60.34 3.42 40.99
CA GLN A 70 -61.40 3.17 40.02
C GLN A 70 -60.93 2.15 38.97
N LEU A 71 -61.70 1.08 38.80
CA LEU A 71 -61.47 0.08 37.77
C LEU A 71 -62.07 0.55 36.44
N LYS A 72 -61.33 0.32 35.36
CA LYS A 72 -61.82 0.48 34.00
C LYS A 72 -62.37 -0.86 33.54
N GLU A 73 -63.54 -0.83 32.91
CA GLU A 73 -64.15 -2.00 32.29
C GLU A 73 -63.17 -2.70 31.34
N ASN A 74 -63.24 -4.03 31.32
CA ASN A 74 -62.49 -4.88 30.38
C ASN A 74 -60.95 -4.73 30.44
N ARG A 75 -60.44 -4.03 31.45
CA ARG A 75 -59.01 -3.92 31.72
C ARG A 75 -58.62 -5.01 32.73
N ILE A 76 -57.62 -5.79 32.36
CA ILE A 76 -57.07 -6.83 33.23
C ILE A 76 -56.17 -6.18 34.28
N TYR A 77 -56.49 -6.42 35.54
CA TYR A 77 -55.74 -6.05 36.72
C TYR A 77 -55.10 -7.30 37.31
N ARG A 78 -53.91 -7.13 37.89
CA ARG A 78 -53.18 -8.21 38.56
C ARG A 78 -52.81 -7.77 39.96
N PHE A 79 -53.10 -8.62 40.93
CA PHE A 79 -52.75 -8.42 42.33
C PHE A 79 -52.35 -9.74 42.97
N ARG A 80 -51.11 -9.82 43.47
CA ARG A 80 -50.55 -11.00 44.15
C ARG A 80 -50.81 -12.34 43.44
N GLY A 81 -50.68 -12.35 42.11
CA GLY A 81 -50.87 -13.56 41.29
C GLY A 81 -52.29 -13.77 40.78
N LEU A 82 -53.30 -13.09 41.33
CA LEU A 82 -54.67 -13.12 40.83
C LEU A 82 -54.86 -12.10 39.71
N GLY A 83 -55.28 -12.57 38.53
CA GLY A 83 -55.65 -11.74 37.39
C GLY A 83 -57.16 -11.66 37.26
N PHE A 84 -57.73 -10.45 37.20
CA PHE A 84 -59.17 -10.25 37.05
C PHE A 84 -59.51 -9.01 36.22
N PHE A 85 -60.72 -8.96 35.67
CA PHE A 85 -61.30 -7.76 35.08
C PHE A 85 -62.78 -7.67 35.42
N VAL A 86 -63.33 -6.46 35.36
CA VAL A 86 -64.74 -6.19 35.60
C VAL A 86 -65.41 -5.67 34.32
N TYR A 87 -66.67 -6.00 34.12
CA TYR A 87 -67.48 -5.54 32.99
C TYR A 87 -68.96 -5.55 33.35
N GLN A 88 -69.76 -4.81 32.58
CA GLN A 88 -71.22 -4.87 32.72
C GLN A 88 -71.77 -6.02 31.89
N GLU A 89 -72.90 -6.59 32.33
CA GLU A 89 -73.57 -7.64 31.58
C GLU A 89 -73.80 -7.23 30.11
N GLY A 90 -73.42 -8.09 29.17
CA GLY A 90 -73.45 -7.80 27.73
C GLY A 90 -72.27 -7.00 27.16
N SER A 91 -71.38 -6.42 27.98
CA SER A 91 -70.23 -5.61 27.53
C SER A 91 -68.87 -6.32 27.61
N ARG A 92 -68.85 -7.66 27.67
CA ARG A 92 -67.64 -8.48 27.81
C ARG A 92 -66.68 -8.31 26.61
N ARG A 93 -65.52 -7.70 26.83
CA ARG A 93 -64.47 -7.51 25.79
C ARG A 93 -63.06 -7.35 26.38
N PRO A 94 -62.50 -8.37 27.06
CA PRO A 94 -61.25 -8.22 27.80
C PRO A 94 -60.04 -7.91 26.90
N ASN A 95 -59.18 -7.01 27.38
CA ASN A 95 -57.95 -6.61 26.70
C ASN A 95 -56.80 -7.65 26.83
N LEU A 96 -57.06 -8.91 26.45
CA LEU A 96 -56.15 -10.05 26.61
C LEU A 96 -54.81 -9.89 25.87
N ARG A 97 -54.84 -9.38 24.62
CA ARG A 97 -53.62 -9.20 23.80
C ARG A 97 -52.59 -8.31 24.50
N ARG A 98 -53.04 -7.17 25.03
CA ARG A 98 -52.19 -6.21 25.73
C ARG A 98 -51.64 -6.78 27.04
N TYR A 99 -52.43 -7.59 27.72
CA TYR A 99 -52.03 -8.27 28.95
C TYR A 99 -50.93 -9.30 28.70
N ARG A 100 -51.16 -10.24 27.77
CA ARG A 100 -50.15 -11.26 27.38
C ARG A 100 -48.86 -10.62 26.88
N PHE A 101 -48.96 -9.57 26.04
CA PHE A 101 -47.78 -8.86 25.56
C PHE A 101 -46.92 -8.27 26.71
N ARG A 102 -47.56 -7.68 27.74
CA ARG A 102 -46.83 -7.18 28.92
C ARG A 102 -46.17 -8.29 29.73
N GLN A 103 -46.82 -9.44 29.83
CA GLN A 103 -46.30 -10.60 30.54
C GLN A 103 -45.04 -11.16 29.89
N TYR A 104 -45.00 -11.25 28.56
CA TYR A 104 -43.87 -11.81 27.81
C TYR A 104 -42.84 -10.77 27.34
N LYS A 105 -43.08 -9.47 27.53
CA LYS A 105 -42.14 -8.39 27.17
C LYS A 105 -40.69 -8.63 27.64
N PRO A 106 -40.40 -9.03 28.90
CA PRO A 106 -39.02 -9.24 29.32
C PRO A 106 -38.36 -10.42 28.61
N LEU A 107 -39.10 -11.52 28.37
CA LEU A 107 -38.60 -12.68 27.64
C LEU A 107 -38.28 -12.32 26.18
N ILE A 108 -39.16 -11.57 25.52
CA ILE A 108 -38.94 -11.08 24.15
C ILE A 108 -37.68 -10.20 24.12
N ALA A 109 -37.57 -9.23 25.03
CA ALA A 109 -36.40 -8.35 25.10
C ALA A 109 -35.10 -9.12 25.32
N PHE A 110 -35.10 -10.08 26.25
CA PHE A 110 -33.95 -10.92 26.55
C PHE A 110 -33.54 -11.77 25.34
N SER A 111 -34.50 -12.42 24.67
CA SER A 111 -34.23 -13.19 23.46
C SER A 111 -33.63 -12.34 22.35
N LEU A 112 -34.10 -11.09 22.18
CA LEU A 112 -33.61 -10.19 21.16
C LEU A 112 -32.17 -9.74 21.44
N VAL A 113 -31.83 -9.44 22.70
CA VAL A 113 -30.45 -9.10 23.10
C VAL A 113 -29.50 -10.27 22.85
N ILE A 114 -29.91 -11.51 23.19
CA ILE A 114 -29.08 -12.70 22.93
C ILE A 114 -28.83 -12.88 21.44
N ASN A 115 -29.87 -12.75 20.59
CA ASN A 115 -29.71 -12.90 19.15
C ASN A 115 -28.77 -11.83 18.57
N ILE A 116 -28.87 -10.58 19.02
CA ILE A 116 -27.95 -9.52 18.61
C ILE A 116 -26.52 -9.85 19.04
N ALA A 117 -26.31 -10.27 20.29
CA ALA A 117 -25.00 -10.63 20.79
C ALA A 117 -24.39 -11.81 20.00
N ALA A 118 -25.18 -12.84 19.70
CA ALA A 118 -24.76 -14.00 18.92
C ALA A 118 -24.39 -13.60 17.47
N ALA A 119 -25.24 -12.80 16.82
CA ALA A 119 -24.95 -12.29 15.47
C ALA A 119 -23.66 -11.47 15.44
N PHE A 120 -23.45 -10.61 16.44
CA PHE A 120 -22.25 -9.81 16.56
C PHE A 120 -20.99 -10.66 16.78
N ALA A 121 -21.06 -11.69 17.65
CA ALA A 121 -19.97 -12.62 17.88
C ALA A 121 -19.59 -13.42 16.63
N LEU A 122 -20.60 -13.91 15.88
CA LEU A 122 -20.39 -14.62 14.62
C LEU A 122 -19.73 -13.71 13.57
N TYR A 123 -20.18 -12.46 13.47
CA TYR A 123 -19.61 -11.47 12.57
C TYR A 123 -18.12 -11.19 12.89
N LEU A 124 -17.79 -10.95 14.16
CA LEU A 124 -16.40 -10.75 14.58
C LEU A 124 -15.53 -12.00 14.33
N GLY A 125 -16.07 -13.19 14.61
CA GLY A 125 -15.39 -14.45 14.31
C GLY A 125 -15.08 -14.62 12.83
N PHE A 126 -16.03 -14.26 11.96
CA PHE A 126 -15.87 -14.30 10.51
C PHE A 126 -14.80 -13.32 10.02
N ILE A 127 -14.80 -12.08 10.52
CA ILE A 127 -13.77 -11.08 10.20
C ILE A 127 -12.38 -11.57 10.61
N ASN A 128 -12.23 -12.07 11.82
CA ASN A 128 -10.95 -12.58 12.31
C ASN A 128 -10.45 -13.78 11.49
N TYR A 129 -11.36 -14.66 11.11
CA TYR A 129 -11.05 -15.78 10.22
C TYR A 129 -10.57 -15.30 8.85
N GLN A 130 -11.26 -14.34 8.24
CA GLN A 130 -10.84 -13.76 6.97
C GLN A 130 -9.46 -13.09 7.06
N HIS A 131 -9.22 -12.28 8.08
CA HIS A 131 -7.90 -11.65 8.28
C HIS A 131 -6.80 -12.69 8.46
N SER A 132 -7.03 -13.75 9.22
CA SER A 132 -6.04 -14.82 9.41
C SER A 132 -5.73 -15.54 8.10
N GLN A 133 -6.75 -15.80 7.26
CA GLN A 133 -6.52 -16.44 5.96
C GLN A 133 -5.76 -15.53 4.99
N VAL A 134 -6.13 -14.25 4.93
CA VAL A 134 -5.40 -13.26 4.10
C VAL A 134 -3.96 -13.15 4.55
N ALA A 135 -3.69 -13.10 5.86
CA ALA A 135 -2.32 -13.07 6.39
C ALA A 135 -1.53 -14.31 5.96
N LYS A 136 -2.12 -15.51 6.04
CA LYS A 136 -1.48 -16.75 5.56
C LYS A 136 -1.17 -16.70 4.06
N TYR A 137 -2.08 -16.17 3.24
CA TYR A 137 -1.84 -16.04 1.80
C TYR A 137 -0.71 -15.06 1.50
N ILE A 138 -0.63 -13.94 2.22
CA ILE A 138 0.46 -12.96 2.07
C ILE A 138 1.79 -13.57 2.51
N ASP A 139 1.80 -14.31 3.62
CA ASP A 139 3.01 -14.97 4.15
C ASP A 139 3.60 -15.98 3.15
N VAL A 140 2.73 -16.75 2.50
CA VAL A 140 3.10 -17.71 1.44
C VAL A 140 3.72 -17.03 0.22
N ILE A 141 3.25 -15.83 -0.15
CA ILE A 141 3.79 -15.09 -1.30
C ILE A 141 5.23 -14.63 -1.02
N GLU A 142 5.54 -14.31 0.25
CA GLU A 142 6.83 -13.83 0.78
C GLU A 142 7.32 -12.51 0.14
N SER A 143 7.50 -12.48 -1.18
CA SER A 143 7.94 -11.34 -1.97
C SER A 143 7.14 -11.15 -3.25
N GLY A 144 6.75 -9.90 -3.50
CA GLY A 144 6.01 -9.49 -4.68
C GLY A 144 5.76 -7.98 -4.66
N TYR A 145 5.17 -7.45 -5.71
CA TYR A 145 4.80 -6.04 -5.78
C TYR A 145 3.52 -5.86 -6.59
N ILE A 146 2.83 -4.73 -6.38
CA ILE A 146 1.59 -4.41 -7.08
C ILE A 146 1.88 -3.39 -8.17
N LYS A 147 1.49 -3.69 -9.40
CA LYS A 147 1.56 -2.76 -10.53
C LYS A 147 0.27 -2.88 -11.34
N ASP A 148 -0.32 -1.74 -11.67
CA ASP A 148 -1.58 -1.64 -12.44
C ASP A 148 -2.75 -2.46 -11.87
N GLY A 149 -2.77 -2.65 -10.54
CA GLY A 149 -3.82 -3.41 -9.84
C GLY A 149 -3.63 -4.92 -9.85
N GLU A 150 -2.56 -5.44 -10.47
CA GLU A 150 -2.20 -6.85 -10.45
C GLU A 150 -1.07 -7.10 -9.44
N LEU A 151 -1.15 -8.25 -8.76
CA LEU A 151 -0.07 -8.69 -7.87
C LEU A 151 0.95 -9.48 -8.69
N ILE A 152 2.17 -8.98 -8.74
CA ILE A 152 3.29 -9.61 -9.43
C ILE A 152 4.11 -10.38 -8.40
N VAL A 153 4.27 -11.68 -8.65
CA VAL A 153 4.98 -12.63 -7.76
C VAL A 153 6.09 -13.31 -8.54
N PHE A 154 7.17 -13.66 -7.84
CA PHE A 154 8.36 -14.24 -8.45
C PHE A 154 8.52 -15.74 -8.21
N ASP A 155 7.88 -16.28 -7.17
CA ASP A 155 7.94 -17.70 -6.85
C ASP A 155 6.72 -18.45 -7.37
N LYS A 156 6.98 -19.37 -8.32
CA LYS A 156 5.95 -20.24 -8.91
C LYS A 156 5.34 -21.19 -7.87
N SER A 157 6.14 -21.65 -6.91
CA SER A 157 5.69 -22.59 -5.89
C SER A 157 4.75 -21.93 -4.89
N ALA A 158 5.04 -20.69 -4.49
CA ALA A 158 4.15 -19.85 -3.71
C ALA A 158 2.78 -19.68 -4.39
N VAL A 159 2.75 -19.30 -5.67
CA VAL A 159 1.49 -19.11 -6.42
C VAL A 159 0.67 -20.41 -6.50
N ALA A 160 1.32 -21.55 -6.74
CA ALA A 160 0.63 -22.84 -6.86
C ALA A 160 -0.07 -23.28 -5.57
N SER A 161 0.39 -22.81 -4.40
CA SER A 161 -0.18 -23.15 -3.09
C SER A 161 -1.36 -22.26 -2.68
N LEU A 162 -1.60 -21.15 -3.40
CA LEU A 162 -2.72 -20.25 -3.15
C LEU A 162 -4.04 -20.83 -3.70
N PRO A 163 -5.20 -20.42 -3.18
CA PRO A 163 -6.50 -20.75 -3.77
C PRO A 163 -6.63 -20.30 -5.23
N GLU A 164 -7.35 -21.08 -6.04
CA GLU A 164 -7.51 -20.85 -7.49
C GLU A 164 -8.01 -19.44 -7.85
N PHE A 165 -8.87 -18.85 -7.00
CA PHE A 165 -9.41 -17.50 -7.23
C PHE A 165 -8.36 -16.39 -7.09
N LEU A 166 -7.32 -16.59 -6.26
CA LEU A 166 -6.20 -15.64 -6.16
C LEU A 166 -5.21 -15.85 -7.29
N GLN A 167 -4.95 -17.10 -7.67
CA GLN A 167 -4.02 -17.42 -8.77
C GLN A 167 -4.38 -16.68 -10.07
N LYS A 168 -5.68 -16.51 -10.36
CA LYS A 168 -6.17 -15.82 -11.56
C LYS A 168 -5.79 -14.34 -11.64
N ASN A 169 -5.49 -13.71 -10.51
CA ASN A 169 -5.16 -12.28 -10.41
C ASN A 169 -3.67 -12.05 -10.11
N ILE A 170 -2.86 -13.11 -10.16
CA ILE A 170 -1.42 -13.05 -9.90
C ILE A 170 -0.67 -13.28 -11.19
N ARG A 171 0.25 -12.37 -11.50
CA ARG A 171 1.16 -12.49 -12.62
C ARG A 171 2.51 -13.01 -12.15
N LEU A 172 2.90 -14.18 -12.65
CA LEU A 172 4.21 -14.76 -12.38
C LEU A 172 5.26 -14.14 -13.30
N VAL A 173 6.38 -13.68 -12.73
CA VAL A 173 7.57 -13.24 -13.48
C VAL A 173 8.72 -14.18 -13.16
N GLU A 174 9.24 -14.87 -14.19
CA GLU A 174 10.40 -15.75 -14.05
C GLU A 174 11.64 -14.92 -13.71
N SER A 175 12.29 -15.26 -12.59
CA SER A 175 13.34 -14.45 -11.98
C SER A 175 14.68 -15.20 -11.98
N ASN A 176 15.31 -15.30 -13.14
CA ASN A 176 16.70 -15.77 -13.20
C ASN A 176 17.71 -14.65 -13.49
N ASP A 177 17.29 -13.52 -14.07
CA ASP A 177 18.25 -12.51 -14.55
C ASP A 177 18.19 -11.16 -13.82
N TYR A 178 17.35 -11.01 -12.78
CA TYR A 178 17.11 -9.71 -12.13
C TYR A 178 17.44 -9.71 -10.64
N PHE A 179 18.18 -8.69 -10.22
CA PHE A 179 18.37 -8.39 -8.80
C PHE A 179 17.09 -7.80 -8.21
N ARG A 180 16.66 -8.36 -7.08
CA ARG A 180 15.49 -7.90 -6.34
C ARG A 180 15.95 -6.96 -5.23
N THR A 181 15.34 -5.78 -5.16
CA THR A 181 15.52 -4.86 -4.03
C THR A 181 14.26 -4.88 -3.16
N SER A 182 14.44 -4.80 -1.84
CA SER A 182 13.34 -4.60 -0.88
C SER A 182 13.02 -3.13 -0.64
N ARG A 183 13.89 -2.22 -1.09
CA ARG A 183 13.72 -0.77 -0.94
C ARG A 183 13.50 -0.11 -2.29
N LEU A 184 12.54 0.83 -2.31
CA LEU A 184 12.24 1.65 -3.48
C LEU A 184 13.33 2.72 -3.72
N ASP A 185 13.99 3.16 -2.65
CA ASP A 185 15.12 4.09 -2.72
C ASP A 185 16.42 3.32 -2.94
N ILE A 186 16.99 3.44 -4.14
CA ILE A 186 18.23 2.79 -4.55
C ILE A 186 19.27 3.85 -4.89
N ASP A 187 20.39 3.85 -4.17
CA ASP A 187 21.56 4.64 -4.51
C ASP A 187 22.49 3.86 -5.44
N LEU A 188 22.76 4.43 -6.62
CA LEU A 188 23.73 3.89 -7.57
C LEU A 188 25.09 4.50 -7.27
N VAL A 189 26.06 3.67 -6.87
CA VAL A 189 27.40 4.13 -6.50
C VAL A 189 28.44 3.35 -7.29
N SER A 190 29.43 4.07 -7.82
CA SER A 190 30.60 3.46 -8.47
C SER A 190 31.49 2.81 -7.42
N GLU A 191 31.71 1.50 -7.53
CA GLU A 191 32.62 0.77 -6.64
C GLU A 191 34.04 1.37 -6.66
N TYR A 192 34.53 1.76 -7.85
CA TYR A 192 35.87 2.32 -8.01
C TYR A 192 36.04 3.71 -7.39
N SER A 193 35.06 4.61 -7.58
CA SER A 193 35.21 6.02 -7.19
C SER A 193 34.48 6.40 -5.90
N GLY A 194 33.57 5.54 -5.42
CA GLY A 194 32.67 5.82 -4.31
C GLY A 194 31.65 6.94 -4.58
N LYS A 195 31.58 7.46 -5.81
CA LYS A 195 30.67 8.56 -6.19
C LYS A 195 29.35 8.03 -6.74
N SER A 196 28.29 8.81 -6.56
CA SER A 196 26.98 8.52 -7.14
C SER A 196 27.02 8.52 -8.66
N ILE A 197 26.37 7.54 -9.27
CA ILE A 197 26.22 7.40 -10.71
C ILE A 197 24.85 7.94 -11.12
N ALA A 198 24.83 8.87 -12.07
CA ALA A 198 23.58 9.32 -12.67
C ALA A 198 22.94 8.19 -13.49
N GLY A 199 21.72 7.81 -13.11
CA GLY A 199 20.86 6.90 -13.86
C GLY A 199 19.54 7.56 -14.23
N ARG A 200 18.81 6.96 -15.17
CA ARG A 200 17.42 7.32 -15.47
C ARG A 200 16.50 6.13 -15.26
N LEU A 201 15.32 6.37 -14.72
CA LEU A 201 14.28 5.34 -14.59
C LEU A 201 13.47 5.27 -15.89
N VAL A 202 13.26 4.05 -16.40
CA VAL A 202 12.39 3.77 -17.54
C VAL A 202 11.34 2.76 -17.08
N SER A 203 10.07 3.15 -17.08
CA SER A 203 8.99 2.23 -16.70
C SER A 203 8.66 1.28 -17.86
N LYS A 204 8.58 -0.02 -17.56
CA LYS A 204 8.13 -1.09 -18.46
C LYS A 204 6.82 -1.71 -17.92
N ALA A 205 6.14 -2.51 -18.74
CA ALA A 205 4.85 -3.10 -18.36
C ALA A 205 4.91 -3.99 -17.11
N ASP A 206 6.06 -4.59 -16.83
CA ASP A 206 6.26 -5.62 -15.81
C ASP A 206 7.42 -5.32 -14.86
N ARG A 207 7.98 -4.10 -14.88
CA ARG A 207 9.03 -3.62 -13.96
C ARG A 207 9.41 -2.17 -14.28
N ASP A 208 10.25 -1.59 -13.45
CA ASP A 208 11.00 -0.39 -13.80
C ASP A 208 12.47 -0.75 -14.03
N GLU A 209 13.12 -0.08 -14.98
CA GLU A 209 14.50 -0.31 -15.35
C GLU A 209 15.34 0.93 -15.04
N ILE A 210 16.45 0.72 -14.35
CA ILE A 210 17.45 1.76 -14.13
C ILE A 210 18.46 1.67 -15.27
N VAL A 211 18.52 2.71 -16.10
CA VAL A 211 19.46 2.79 -17.22
C VAL A 211 20.62 3.70 -16.83
N ILE A 212 21.84 3.15 -16.88
CA ILE A 212 23.09 3.85 -16.59
C ILE A 212 23.87 4.02 -17.88
N ASN A 213 24.45 5.20 -18.10
CA ASN A 213 25.43 5.37 -19.18
C ASN A 213 26.82 4.96 -18.69
N THR A 214 27.28 3.79 -19.11
CA THR A 214 28.61 3.24 -18.77
C THR A 214 29.73 3.75 -19.68
N TYR A 215 29.41 4.64 -20.64
CA TYR A 215 30.33 5.10 -21.69
C TYR A 215 30.95 3.95 -22.51
N GLU A 216 30.36 2.76 -22.51
CA GLU A 216 30.85 1.58 -23.24
C GLU A 216 31.11 1.88 -24.71
N ARG A 217 30.21 2.62 -25.35
CA ARG A 217 30.36 3.04 -26.74
C ARG A 217 31.59 3.92 -26.96
N ASP A 218 31.83 4.88 -26.06
CA ASP A 218 32.99 5.76 -26.15
C ASP A 218 34.28 4.96 -25.92
N ASN A 219 34.30 4.09 -24.90
CA ASN A 219 35.44 3.21 -24.61
C ASN A 219 35.76 2.29 -25.80
N HIS A 220 34.73 1.76 -26.48
CA HIS A 220 34.91 0.96 -27.68
C HIS A 220 35.51 1.78 -28.83
N ILE A 221 35.07 3.03 -29.05
CA ILE A 221 35.64 3.93 -30.06
C ILE A 221 37.11 4.24 -29.73
N MET A 222 37.42 4.53 -28.45
CA MET A 222 38.78 4.81 -28.00
C MET A 222 39.71 3.61 -28.23
N ALA A 223 39.27 2.40 -27.89
CA ALA A 223 40.01 1.17 -28.15
C ALA A 223 40.26 0.97 -29.65
N LEU A 224 39.21 1.11 -30.47
CA LEU A 224 39.31 1.01 -31.93
C LEU A 224 40.29 2.03 -32.52
N PHE A 225 40.29 3.27 -32.05
CA PHE A 225 41.26 4.26 -32.54
C PHE A 225 42.69 3.97 -32.05
N GLY A 226 42.84 3.52 -30.80
CA GLY A 226 44.12 3.13 -30.22
C GLY A 226 44.78 1.96 -30.96
N ASP A 227 44.03 0.89 -31.22
CA ASP A 227 44.51 -0.32 -31.91
C ASP A 227 45.03 -0.04 -33.32
N TYR A 228 44.44 0.96 -33.99
CA TYR A 228 44.81 1.36 -35.35
C TYR A 228 45.78 2.56 -35.38
N GLY A 229 46.31 2.96 -34.24
CA GLY A 229 47.31 4.03 -34.09
C GLY A 229 46.81 5.41 -34.48
N LEU A 230 45.50 5.68 -34.35
CA LEU A 230 44.94 7.00 -34.58
C LEU A 230 45.08 7.86 -33.33
N SER A 231 45.58 9.08 -33.48
CA SER A 231 45.53 10.06 -32.41
C SER A 231 44.14 10.66 -32.35
N PHE A 232 43.54 10.68 -31.16
CA PHE A 232 42.19 11.20 -30.96
C PHE A 232 42.07 11.99 -29.65
N SER A 233 41.11 12.91 -29.62
CA SER A 233 40.61 13.53 -28.39
C SER A 233 39.10 13.73 -28.50
N LYS A 234 38.38 13.63 -27.38
CA LYS A 234 36.94 13.91 -27.33
C LYS A 234 36.74 15.32 -26.79
N GLN A 235 36.03 16.15 -27.54
CA GLN A 235 35.61 17.49 -27.11
C GLN A 235 34.10 17.61 -27.33
N ASP A 236 33.37 17.75 -26.23
CA ASP A 236 31.91 17.70 -26.21
C ASP A 236 31.40 16.43 -26.92
N ASP A 237 30.52 16.59 -27.91
CA ASP A 237 29.96 15.49 -28.72
C ASP A 237 30.83 15.11 -29.94
N TYR A 238 32.00 15.71 -30.11
CA TYR A 238 32.85 15.49 -31.29
C TYR A 238 34.13 14.72 -30.95
N TRP A 239 34.49 13.80 -31.85
CA TRP A 239 35.77 13.11 -31.86
C TRP A 239 36.72 13.83 -32.81
N LEU A 240 37.75 14.47 -32.24
CA LEU A 240 38.84 15.07 -32.99
C LEU A 240 39.86 13.98 -33.31
N VAL A 241 40.09 13.71 -34.59
CA VAL A 241 40.97 12.62 -35.05
C VAL A 241 42.04 13.13 -36.00
N SER A 242 43.24 12.52 -35.95
CA SER A 242 44.35 12.86 -36.84
C SER A 242 44.05 12.65 -38.33
N ASP A 243 43.33 11.56 -38.65
CA ASP A 243 42.87 11.25 -40.01
C ASP A 243 41.39 10.87 -40.00
N ARG A 244 40.56 11.76 -40.55
CA ARG A 244 39.10 11.55 -40.61
C ARG A 244 38.72 10.42 -41.55
N ALA A 245 39.43 10.22 -42.66
CA ALA A 245 39.09 9.19 -43.64
C ALA A 245 39.36 7.80 -43.06
N LYS A 246 40.55 7.62 -42.46
CA LYS A 246 40.92 6.38 -41.77
C LYS A 246 40.00 6.10 -40.57
N ALA A 247 39.72 7.11 -39.73
CA ALA A 247 38.77 6.95 -38.62
C ALA A 247 37.36 6.57 -39.09
N SER A 248 36.88 7.17 -40.19
CA SER A 248 35.58 6.84 -40.76
C SER A 248 35.53 5.40 -41.26
N GLN A 249 36.61 4.90 -41.86
CA GLN A 249 36.68 3.51 -42.33
C GLN A 249 36.66 2.51 -41.16
N ILE A 250 37.42 2.77 -40.09
CA ILE A 250 37.46 1.93 -38.88
C ILE A 250 36.08 1.87 -38.20
N LEU A 251 35.40 3.02 -38.08
CA LEU A 251 34.06 3.06 -37.51
C LEU A 251 33.03 2.33 -38.39
N LYS A 252 33.14 2.43 -39.73
CA LYS A 252 32.29 1.67 -40.65
C LYS A 252 32.50 0.16 -40.49
N SER A 253 33.75 -0.29 -40.45
CA SER A 253 34.06 -1.73 -40.30
C SER A 253 33.61 -2.28 -38.94
N ALA A 254 33.57 -1.46 -37.90
CA ALA A 254 33.09 -1.83 -36.56
C ALA A 254 31.57 -1.65 -36.38
N GLY A 255 30.80 -1.31 -37.42
CA GLY A 255 29.35 -1.10 -37.33
C GLY A 255 28.92 0.20 -36.65
N LEU A 256 29.85 1.10 -36.33
CA LEU A 256 29.62 2.38 -35.63
C LEU A 256 29.42 3.57 -36.58
N SER A 257 28.79 3.33 -37.74
CA SER A 257 28.65 4.35 -38.80
C SER A 257 27.91 5.62 -38.35
N SER A 258 27.04 5.52 -37.34
CA SER A 258 26.31 6.66 -36.78
C SER A 258 27.20 7.69 -36.07
N VAL A 259 28.44 7.32 -35.68
CA VAL A 259 29.40 8.23 -35.03
C VAL A 259 30.16 9.09 -36.06
N ILE A 260 30.15 8.73 -37.35
CA ILE A 260 30.97 9.40 -38.38
C ILE A 260 30.61 10.88 -38.54
N ALA A 261 29.34 11.24 -38.33
CA ALA A 261 28.88 12.63 -38.34
C ALA A 261 29.53 13.48 -37.24
N GLN A 262 29.96 12.85 -36.14
CA GLN A 262 30.62 13.45 -35.00
C GLN A 262 32.15 13.49 -35.14
N LEU A 263 32.72 12.96 -36.23
CA LEU A 263 34.15 13.06 -36.50
C LEU A 263 34.51 14.43 -37.07
N LYS A 264 35.44 15.11 -36.42
CA LYS A 264 36.12 16.28 -36.95
C LYS A 264 37.60 15.94 -37.13
N SER A 265 38.16 16.34 -38.28
CA SER A 265 39.61 16.29 -38.40
C SER A 265 40.18 17.30 -37.42
N ARG A 266 41.14 16.84 -36.63
CA ARG A 266 42.00 17.70 -35.83
C ARG A 266 42.85 18.47 -36.84
N ARG A 267 42.36 19.61 -37.33
CA ARG A 267 43.18 20.61 -38.02
C ARG A 267 44.09 21.25 -36.98
N ASP A 268 45.01 20.46 -36.45
CA ASP A 268 46.17 21.02 -35.77
C ASP A 268 47.02 21.66 -36.87
N GLU A 269 47.44 22.90 -36.65
CA GLU A 269 48.50 23.61 -37.38
C GLU A 269 49.88 22.94 -37.19
N THR A 270 49.89 21.63 -36.92
CA THR A 270 51.06 20.81 -36.66
C THR A 270 51.35 19.96 -37.89
N GLN A 271 52.36 20.36 -38.65
CA GLN A 271 52.86 19.61 -39.80
C GLN A 271 53.97 18.66 -39.33
N ILE A 272 53.79 17.36 -39.51
CA ILE A 272 54.87 16.40 -39.34
C ILE A 272 55.79 16.52 -40.56
N ILE A 273 57.06 16.80 -40.34
CA ILE A 273 58.06 16.90 -41.41
C ILE A 273 58.82 15.57 -41.53
N THR A 274 59.10 15.19 -42.77
CA THR A 274 59.79 13.94 -43.14
C THR A 274 61.31 14.09 -43.07
N SER A 275 62.06 12.98 -43.09
CA SER A 275 63.54 13.02 -43.09
C SER A 275 64.14 13.75 -44.29
N SER A 276 63.44 13.82 -45.42
CA SER A 276 63.84 14.66 -46.57
C SER A 276 63.73 16.16 -46.31
N GLU A 277 62.83 16.56 -45.40
CA GLU A 277 62.59 17.95 -45.02
C GLU A 277 63.40 18.36 -43.77
N PHE A 278 64.05 17.40 -43.13
CA PHE A 278 64.92 17.58 -41.96
C PHE A 278 66.36 17.15 -42.30
N PRO A 279 67.15 17.98 -43.00
CA PRO A 279 68.52 17.65 -43.39
C PRO A 279 69.53 17.92 -42.26
N TYR A 280 69.15 17.67 -41.00
CA TYR A 280 69.96 17.95 -39.83
C TYR A 280 70.28 16.66 -39.08
N SER A 281 71.47 16.59 -38.51
CA SER A 281 71.84 15.56 -37.54
C SER A 281 71.49 16.03 -36.14
N ILE A 282 71.16 15.08 -35.25
CA ILE A 282 70.69 15.38 -33.90
C ILE A 282 71.72 14.90 -32.90
N PHE A 283 72.13 15.79 -32.00
CA PHE A 283 72.87 15.43 -30.80
C PHE A 283 71.96 15.64 -29.59
N TYR A 284 71.83 14.60 -28.76
CA TYR A 284 71.07 14.67 -27.53
C TYR A 284 71.92 14.16 -26.37
N SER A 285 71.99 14.95 -25.30
CA SER A 285 72.63 14.59 -24.04
C SER A 285 71.64 14.74 -22.90
N THR A 286 71.59 13.72 -22.03
CA THR A 286 70.73 13.74 -20.83
C THR A 286 71.15 14.76 -19.78
N LYS A 287 72.37 15.34 -19.89
CA LYS A 287 72.93 16.27 -18.90
C LYS A 287 73.16 17.69 -19.40
N SER A 288 73.28 17.90 -20.72
CA SER A 288 73.78 19.17 -21.29
C SER A 288 72.91 19.74 -22.41
N GLY A 289 71.65 19.31 -22.51
CA GLY A 289 70.73 19.73 -23.57
C GLY A 289 71.01 19.07 -24.93
N GLY A 290 70.05 19.19 -25.84
CA GLY A 290 70.18 18.75 -27.23
C GLY A 290 70.50 19.91 -28.18
N TYR A 291 71.09 19.59 -29.33
CA TYR A 291 71.21 20.51 -30.45
C TYR A 291 71.10 19.74 -31.77
N ILE A 292 70.62 20.42 -32.80
CA ILE A 292 70.69 19.90 -34.17
C ILE A 292 71.86 20.57 -34.88
N TYR A 293 72.46 19.90 -35.86
CA TYR A 293 73.60 20.44 -36.59
C TYR A 293 73.63 20.00 -38.04
N ASP A 294 74.22 20.84 -38.86
CA ASP A 294 74.54 20.57 -40.26
C ASP A 294 76.01 20.98 -40.54
N GLN A 295 76.37 21.12 -41.81
CA GLN A 295 77.70 21.57 -42.21
C GLN A 295 77.96 23.06 -41.91
N GLN A 296 76.92 23.85 -41.61
CA GLN A 296 76.98 25.30 -41.43
C GLN A 296 77.05 25.71 -39.96
N GLY A 297 76.48 24.92 -39.05
CA GLY A 297 76.56 25.22 -37.62
C GLY A 297 75.76 24.28 -36.72
N ARG A 298 75.68 24.68 -35.45
CA ARG A 298 74.90 24.01 -34.40
C ARG A 298 73.75 24.93 -33.98
N TYR A 299 72.58 24.35 -33.76
CA TYR A 299 71.34 25.04 -33.41
C TYR A 299 70.76 24.42 -32.13
N TRP A 300 70.68 25.22 -31.07
CA TRP A 300 70.09 24.85 -29.78
C TRP A 300 68.62 25.22 -29.70
N GLU A 301 67.92 24.75 -28.68
CA GLU A 301 66.59 25.26 -28.33
C GLU A 301 66.58 26.79 -28.27
N GLY A 302 65.58 27.41 -28.88
CA GLY A 302 65.49 28.86 -29.09
C GLY A 302 66.19 29.37 -30.36
N SER A 303 67.00 28.56 -31.04
CA SER A 303 67.64 28.96 -32.30
C SER A 303 66.64 28.96 -33.46
N THR A 304 66.80 29.91 -34.38
CA THR A 304 66.01 29.95 -35.62
C THR A 304 66.70 29.13 -36.70
N VAL A 305 66.00 28.13 -37.23
CA VAL A 305 66.49 27.23 -38.27
C VAL A 305 65.84 27.61 -39.60
N PRO A 306 66.63 27.84 -40.67
CA PRO A 306 66.10 28.20 -41.97
C PRO A 306 65.00 27.22 -42.43
N ARG A 307 63.87 27.76 -42.92
CA ARG A 307 62.71 27.00 -43.43
C ARG A 307 61.95 26.14 -42.43
N LEU A 308 62.46 25.92 -41.22
CA LEU A 308 61.79 25.13 -40.18
C LEU A 308 61.19 26.00 -39.07
N GLY A 309 61.82 27.11 -38.71
CA GLY A 309 61.36 28.04 -37.67
C GLY A 309 62.22 27.97 -36.40
N VAL A 310 61.68 28.46 -35.29
CA VAL A 310 62.39 28.46 -33.99
C VAL A 310 62.26 27.09 -33.33
N ILE A 311 63.38 26.52 -32.91
CA ILE A 311 63.40 25.27 -32.14
C ILE A 311 62.74 25.51 -30.78
N GLN A 312 61.63 24.83 -30.50
CA GLN A 312 60.94 24.87 -29.22
C GLN A 312 61.46 23.80 -28.26
N SER A 313 61.75 22.60 -28.78
CA SER A 313 62.31 21.52 -27.98
C SER A 313 63.03 20.47 -28.81
N ILE A 314 64.08 19.88 -28.24
CA ILE A 314 64.81 18.73 -28.77
C ILE A 314 64.77 17.63 -27.72
N THR A 315 63.95 16.60 -27.96
CA THR A 315 63.88 15.41 -27.09
C THR A 315 64.43 14.18 -27.82
N ARG A 316 64.50 13.06 -27.10
CA ARG A 316 64.95 11.78 -27.67
C ARG A 316 64.08 11.29 -28.83
N ASP A 317 62.79 11.62 -28.81
CA ASP A 317 61.81 11.06 -29.74
C ASP A 317 61.40 12.05 -30.83
N LYS A 318 61.68 13.34 -30.67
CA LYS A 318 61.27 14.37 -31.62
C LYS A 318 62.03 15.68 -31.49
N VAL A 319 61.99 16.46 -32.57
CA VAL A 319 62.37 17.87 -32.59
C VAL A 319 61.16 18.71 -33.00
N VAL A 320 60.86 19.75 -32.21
CA VAL A 320 59.68 20.62 -32.43
C VAL A 320 60.13 22.01 -32.83
N PHE A 321 59.56 22.51 -33.92
CA PHE A 321 59.78 23.85 -34.46
C PHE A 321 58.49 24.66 -34.44
N LYS A 322 58.62 25.97 -34.31
CA LYS A 322 57.50 26.91 -34.40
C LYS A 322 57.82 28.06 -35.36
N ASP A 323 56.89 28.31 -36.27
CA ASP A 323 56.96 29.35 -37.29
C ASP A 323 55.61 30.09 -37.32
N GLY A 324 55.51 31.18 -36.56
CA GLY A 324 54.25 31.87 -36.33
C GLY A 324 53.22 30.99 -35.60
N GLN A 325 52.09 30.72 -36.25
CA GLN A 325 51.04 29.81 -35.75
C GLN A 325 51.26 28.34 -36.17
N GLN A 326 52.16 28.08 -37.13
CA GLN A 326 52.47 26.72 -37.55
C GLN A 326 53.50 26.08 -36.62
N THR A 327 53.21 24.85 -36.20
CA THR A 327 54.14 23.97 -35.49
C THR A 327 54.63 22.90 -36.45
N ARG A 328 55.93 22.66 -36.54
CA ARG A 328 56.49 21.56 -37.35
C ARG A 328 57.18 20.57 -36.43
N VAL A 329 56.94 19.28 -36.62
CA VAL A 329 57.49 18.23 -35.75
C VAL A 329 58.22 17.20 -36.59
N TYR A 330 59.51 17.01 -36.31
CA TYR A 330 60.27 15.87 -36.82
C TYR A 330 60.26 14.77 -35.77
N LEU A 331 59.81 13.57 -36.14
CA LEU A 331 59.85 12.39 -35.27
C LEU A 331 61.17 11.64 -35.51
N ILE A 332 61.94 11.44 -34.45
CA ILE A 332 63.20 10.69 -34.51
C ILE A 332 62.82 9.21 -34.53
N GLN A 333 63.06 8.56 -35.67
CA GLN A 333 62.87 7.12 -35.78
C GLN A 333 63.98 6.39 -34.98
N PRO A 334 63.65 5.32 -34.25
CA PRO A 334 64.60 4.60 -33.39
C PRO A 334 65.74 3.92 -34.15
#